data_AF-A0A2M7MKS9-F1
#
_entry.id   AF-A0A2M7MKS9-F1
#
_cell.length_a   1.000
_cell.length_b   1.000
_cell.length_c   1.000
_cell.angle_alpha   90.00
_cell.angle_beta   90.00
_cell.angle_gamma   90.00
#
_symmetry.space_group_name_H-M   'P 1'
#
loop_
_entity.id
_entity.type
_entity.pdbx_description
1 polymer ?
#
loop_
_entity_poly.entity_id
_entity_poly.type
_entity_poly.pdbx_seq_one_letter_code
_entity_poly.pdbx_strand_id
1 'polypeptide(L)'
;MKGYLSIVKYYPDTNRDEGFGIGLILISEETHFSLAKISAERLKRINTAYGIKKSSLIDLAIDEISTNIFDKKTLDYNTVYENGNLRYSKVQIIECEDLNLKFNELYLKFVADYYEEGADKFSFSKKEIHERLGRKLRSKLESNILLKEKLNIGYDFKENSIGKFLIGSSKIDFIGGNGTIYAGEIINLDLQEETLQQNLFKTITLFDALSKTYPKLFSPKECKMLVLEEQANNPEKEIYMDKLNTWNKKANYDLVIKSSLDEFQTQIEKDVESKNIIRYDEWIKKAV
;
A
#
# COMPACT_ATOMS: atom_id res chain seq x y z
N MET A 1 -0.79 -14.40 29.17
CA MET A 1 -1.35 -13.24 29.90
C MET A 1 -2.67 -12.83 29.27
N LYS A 2 -3.69 -12.55 30.09
CA LYS A 2 -4.99 -12.09 29.59
C LYS A 2 -4.98 -10.59 29.29
N GLY A 3 -5.42 -10.22 28.09
CA GLY A 3 -5.49 -8.85 27.62
C GLY A 3 -6.90 -8.42 27.22
N TYR A 4 -7.15 -7.11 27.25
CA TYR A 4 -8.40 -6.48 26.86
C TYR A 4 -8.16 -5.48 25.74
N LEU A 5 -8.85 -5.68 24.62
CA LEU A 5 -8.69 -4.92 23.38
C LEU A 5 -9.93 -4.07 23.11
N SER A 6 -9.74 -2.81 22.75
CA SER A 6 -10.78 -1.97 22.15
C SER A 6 -10.22 -1.16 20.98
N ILE A 7 -11.02 -1.02 19.92
CA ILE A 7 -10.69 -0.23 18.74
C ILE A 7 -11.41 1.12 18.87
N VAL A 8 -10.64 2.19 18.75
CA VAL A 8 -11.17 3.55 18.65
C VAL A 8 -11.64 3.76 17.21
N LYS A 9 -12.91 4.11 17.04
CA LYS A 9 -13.57 4.32 15.76
C LYS A 9 -13.96 5.78 15.57
N TYR A 10 -13.74 6.28 14.37
CA TYR A 10 -14.13 7.61 13.94
C TYR A 10 -15.33 7.55 12.98
N TYR A 11 -16.33 8.36 13.30
CA TYR A 11 -17.57 8.52 12.56
C TYR A 11 -17.62 9.95 12.01
N PRO A 12 -17.18 10.17 10.75
CA PRO A 12 -17.26 11.49 10.12
C PRO A 12 -18.71 11.97 9.96
N ASP A 13 -19.66 11.05 9.92
CA ASP A 13 -21.10 11.28 9.98
C ASP A 13 -21.68 10.33 11.05
N THR A 14 -22.34 10.89 12.06
CA THR A 14 -22.88 10.15 13.21
C THR A 14 -24.07 9.27 12.87
N ASN A 15 -24.69 9.46 11.70
CA ASN A 15 -25.81 8.65 11.22
C ASN A 15 -25.38 7.34 10.55
N ARG A 16 -24.06 7.09 10.44
CA ARG A 16 -23.55 5.85 9.84
C ARG A 16 -23.52 4.72 10.84
N ASP A 17 -23.91 3.53 10.39
CA ASP A 17 -23.87 2.31 11.18
C ASP A 17 -22.43 1.84 11.46
N GLU A 18 -21.49 2.15 10.56
CA GLU A 18 -20.09 1.73 10.65
C GLU A 18 -19.11 2.90 10.62
N GLY A 19 -18.24 2.94 11.63
CA GLY A 19 -17.16 3.91 11.75
C GLY A 19 -15.81 3.29 11.44
N PHE A 20 -14.86 4.16 11.08
CA PHE A 20 -13.52 3.75 10.70
C PHE A 20 -12.66 3.51 11.92
N GLY A 21 -12.01 2.35 12.03
CA GLY A 21 -10.97 2.14 13.04
C GLY A 21 -9.83 3.13 12.81
N ILE A 22 -9.56 3.99 13.79
CA ILE A 22 -8.48 4.98 13.76
C ILE A 22 -7.51 4.82 14.93
N GLY A 23 -7.79 3.93 15.88
CA GLY A 23 -6.95 3.73 17.05
C GLY A 23 -7.13 2.37 17.70
N LEU A 24 -6.14 1.97 18.47
CA LEU A 24 -6.15 0.73 19.24
C LEU A 24 -5.80 1.03 20.68
N ILE A 25 -6.53 0.40 21.60
CA ILE A 25 -6.19 0.36 23.03
C ILE A 25 -6.09 -1.11 23.43
N LEU A 26 -4.97 -1.48 24.04
CA LEU A 26 -4.73 -2.82 24.57
C LEU A 26 -4.24 -2.73 26.01
N ILE A 27 -4.85 -3.51 26.89
CA ILE A 27 -4.55 -3.53 28.32
C ILE A 27 -4.17 -4.95 28.71
N SER A 28 -3.17 -5.07 29.57
CA SER A 28 -2.85 -6.31 30.28
C SER A 28 -3.57 -6.36 31.62
N GLU A 29 -4.28 -7.46 31.90
CA GLU A 29 -4.90 -7.70 33.21
C GLU A 29 -3.87 -7.95 34.31
N GLU A 30 -2.77 -8.64 33.99
CA GLU A 30 -1.76 -9.08 34.96
C GLU A 30 -0.75 -7.98 35.31
N THR A 31 -0.39 -7.13 34.34
CA THR A 31 0.62 -6.07 34.54
C THR A 31 0.02 -4.68 34.74
N HIS A 32 -1.30 -4.54 34.59
CA HIS A 32 -2.01 -3.25 34.59
C HIS A 32 -1.42 -2.21 33.61
N PHE A 33 -0.68 -2.68 32.62
CA PHE A 33 -0.05 -1.83 31.61
C PHE A 33 -1.00 -1.68 30.42
N SER A 34 -1.14 -0.45 29.91
CA SER A 34 -1.96 -0.14 28.75
C SER A 34 -1.14 0.49 27.65
N LEU A 35 -1.42 0.09 26.42
CA LEU A 35 -0.91 0.70 25.20
C LEU A 35 -2.09 1.29 24.44
N ALA A 36 -1.97 2.55 24.04
CA ALA A 36 -2.94 3.23 23.21
C ALA A 36 -2.22 3.96 22.08
N LYS A 37 -2.76 3.88 20.87
CA LYS A 37 -2.24 4.62 19.72
C LYS A 37 -3.37 4.98 18.78
N ILE A 38 -3.37 6.23 18.33
CA ILE A 38 -4.25 6.74 17.28
C ILE A 38 -3.42 7.01 16.02
N SER A 39 -3.99 6.68 14.86
CA SER A 39 -3.44 7.02 13.56
C SER A 39 -3.92 8.41 13.12
N ALA A 40 -3.08 9.42 13.33
CA ALA A 40 -3.34 10.78 12.87
C ALA A 40 -3.42 10.87 11.33
N GLU A 41 -2.61 10.09 10.62
CA GLU A 41 -2.60 10.06 9.16
C GLU A 41 -3.89 9.46 8.59
N ARG A 42 -4.38 8.36 9.19
CA ARG A 42 -5.65 7.75 8.79
C ARG A 42 -6.81 8.70 9.02
N LEU A 43 -6.83 9.41 10.14
CA LEU A 43 -7.84 10.42 10.42
C LEU A 43 -7.82 11.57 9.42
N LYS A 44 -6.63 12.12 9.12
CA LYS A 44 -6.45 13.19 8.13
C LYS A 44 -7.01 12.79 6.77
N ARG A 45 -6.75 11.54 6.35
CA ARG A 45 -7.29 10.99 5.11
C ARG A 45 -8.80 10.86 5.12
N ILE A 46 -9.38 10.30 6.19
CA ILE A 46 -10.84 10.20 6.32
C ILE A 46 -11.44 11.60 6.20
N ASN A 47 -10.92 12.58 6.95
CA ASN A 47 -11.42 13.95 6.86
C ASN A 47 -11.28 14.55 5.45
N THR A 48 -10.18 14.27 4.74
CA THR A 48 -9.98 14.73 3.36
C THR A 48 -11.01 14.10 2.41
N ALA A 49 -11.23 12.78 2.51
CA ALA A 49 -12.17 12.04 1.67
C ALA A 49 -13.63 12.50 1.87
N TYR A 50 -13.97 12.92 3.10
CA TYR A 50 -15.31 13.43 3.43
C TYR A 50 -15.42 14.97 3.32
N GLY A 51 -14.36 15.68 2.90
CA GLY A 51 -14.35 17.14 2.82
C GLY A 51 -14.51 17.84 4.17
N ILE A 52 -14.20 17.15 5.27
CA ILE A 52 -14.35 17.64 6.64
C ILE A 52 -13.13 18.47 7.02
N LYS A 53 -13.37 19.69 7.49
CA LYS A 53 -12.31 20.54 8.04
C LYS A 53 -11.84 19.98 9.38
N LYS A 54 -10.54 20.06 9.63
CA LYS A 54 -9.90 19.64 10.88
C LYS A 54 -10.58 20.30 12.09
N SER A 55 -10.94 19.50 13.09
CA SER A 55 -11.60 19.94 14.33
C SER A 55 -10.61 19.88 15.49
N SER A 56 -10.38 21.01 16.15
CA SER A 56 -9.50 21.10 17.32
C SER A 56 -9.97 20.25 18.50
N LEU A 57 -11.29 20.02 18.62
CA LEU A 57 -11.85 19.14 19.66
C LEU A 57 -11.48 17.67 19.43
N ILE A 58 -11.43 17.25 18.16
CA ILE A 58 -11.01 15.89 17.82
C ILE A 58 -9.52 15.72 18.09
N ASP A 59 -8.69 16.70 17.75
CA ASP A 59 -7.26 16.66 18.03
C ASP A 59 -6.98 16.55 19.54
N LEU A 60 -7.67 17.36 20.37
CA LEU A 60 -7.56 17.28 21.83
C LEU A 60 -7.96 15.91 22.38
N ALA A 61 -9.06 15.33 21.88
CA ALA A 61 -9.50 14.00 22.30
C ALA A 61 -8.49 12.91 21.90
N ILE A 62 -7.79 13.07 20.78
CA ILE A 62 -6.76 12.13 20.31
C ILE A 62 -5.50 12.21 21.16
N ASP A 63 -5.08 13.42 21.50
CA ASP A 63 -3.94 13.64 22.38
C ASP A 63 -4.23 13.07 23.77
N GLU A 64 -5.46 13.25 24.28
CA GLU A 64 -5.90 12.65 25.53
C GLU A 64 -5.88 11.11 25.48
N ILE A 65 -6.39 10.50 24.41
CA ILE A 65 -6.35 9.03 24.26
C ILE A 65 -4.91 8.51 24.17
N SER A 66 -4.01 9.25 23.54
CA SER A 66 -2.62 8.81 23.34
C SER A 66 -1.77 8.91 24.61
N THR A 67 -2.21 9.72 25.58
CA THR A 67 -1.48 10.01 26.83
C THR A 67 -2.11 9.35 28.06
N ASN A 68 -3.39 8.97 27.99
CA ASN A 68 -4.08 8.32 29.11
C ASN A 68 -3.63 6.87 29.34
N ILE A 69 -3.65 6.49 30.62
CA ILE A 69 -3.53 5.09 31.05
C ILE A 69 -4.93 4.52 31.15
N PHE A 70 -5.16 3.38 30.49
CA PHE A 70 -6.47 2.74 30.47
C PHE A 70 -6.49 1.53 31.40
N ASP A 71 -7.61 1.36 32.08
CA ASP A 71 -7.96 0.11 32.75
C ASP A 71 -9.22 -0.50 32.12
N LYS A 72 -9.57 -1.71 32.56
CA LYS A 72 -10.74 -2.42 32.04
C LYS A 72 -12.04 -1.62 32.27
N LYS A 73 -12.19 -0.96 33.42
CA LYS A 73 -13.40 -0.19 33.74
C LYS A 73 -13.56 1.00 32.80
N THR A 74 -12.46 1.67 32.49
CA THR A 74 -12.42 2.78 31.52
C THR A 74 -12.78 2.30 30.12
N LEU A 75 -12.30 1.13 29.69
CA LEU A 75 -12.72 0.56 28.40
C LEU A 75 -14.21 0.22 28.40
N ASP A 76 -14.69 -0.51 29.42
CA ASP A 76 -16.10 -0.89 29.54
C ASP A 76 -16.99 0.37 29.51
N TYR A 77 -16.61 1.44 30.22
CA TYR A 77 -17.28 2.74 30.19
C TYR A 77 -17.29 3.35 28.77
N ASN A 78 -16.14 3.43 28.11
CA ASN A 78 -16.01 4.02 26.78
C ASN A 78 -16.79 3.26 25.69
N THR A 79 -17.08 1.97 25.88
CA THR A 79 -17.94 1.22 24.94
C THR A 79 -19.43 1.58 25.05
N VAL A 80 -19.87 2.10 26.19
CA VAL A 80 -21.27 2.43 26.45
C VAL A 80 -21.57 3.90 26.14
N TYR A 81 -20.62 4.79 26.40
CA TYR A 81 -20.79 6.23 26.20
C TYR A 81 -20.20 6.65 24.85
N GLU A 82 -21.08 6.92 23.88
CA GLU A 82 -20.69 7.42 22.56
C GLU A 82 -20.24 8.89 22.66
N ASN A 83 -18.95 9.15 22.41
CA ASN A 83 -18.38 10.50 22.41
C ASN A 83 -18.51 11.15 21.02
N GLY A 84 -19.76 11.25 20.54
CA GLY A 84 -20.10 11.84 19.25
C GLY A 84 -19.43 11.12 18.07
N ASN A 85 -18.42 11.76 17.47
CA ASN A 85 -17.70 11.23 16.31
C ASN A 85 -16.64 10.21 16.69
N LEU A 86 -16.28 10.07 17.97
CA LEU A 86 -15.38 9.02 18.47
C LEU A 86 -16.17 8.00 19.28
N ARG A 87 -16.04 6.73 18.92
CA ARG A 87 -16.71 5.62 19.58
C ARG A 87 -15.76 4.45 19.75
N TYR A 88 -16.05 3.53 20.66
CA TYR A 88 -15.18 2.42 21.00
C TYR A 88 -15.85 1.09 20.67
N SER A 89 -15.10 0.14 20.12
CA SER A 89 -15.62 -1.21 19.93
C SER A 89 -15.81 -1.90 21.27
N LYS A 90 -16.76 -2.83 21.33
CA LYS A 90 -16.89 -3.77 22.46
C LYS A 90 -15.53 -4.36 22.83
N VAL A 91 -15.29 -4.47 24.14
CA VAL A 91 -14.05 -5.02 24.66
C VAL A 91 -13.93 -6.49 24.27
N GLN A 92 -12.82 -6.84 23.64
CA GLN A 92 -12.48 -8.21 23.29
C GLN A 92 -11.42 -8.74 24.24
N ILE A 93 -11.61 -9.97 24.70
CA ILE A 93 -10.59 -10.67 25.49
C ILE A 93 -9.63 -11.32 24.51
N ILE A 94 -8.34 -11.08 24.71
CA ILE A 94 -7.28 -11.70 23.92
C ILE A 94 -6.26 -12.37 24.83
N GLU A 95 -5.61 -13.41 24.33
CA GLU A 95 -4.43 -13.97 24.96
C GLU A 95 -3.19 -13.34 24.31
N CYS A 96 -2.26 -12.87 25.15
CA CYS A 96 -0.95 -12.40 24.69
C CYS A 96 0.14 -12.86 25.65
N GLU A 97 1.32 -13.18 25.13
CA GLU A 97 2.52 -13.41 25.94
C GLU A 97 3.34 -12.12 26.06
N ASP A 98 3.43 -11.35 24.96
CA ASP A 98 4.06 -10.02 24.90
C ASP A 98 3.02 -8.97 24.45
N LEU A 99 2.72 -8.02 25.33
CA LEU A 99 1.73 -6.96 25.08
C LEU A 99 2.18 -6.02 23.95
N ASN A 100 3.47 -5.67 23.89
CA ASN A 100 3.99 -4.76 22.87
C ASN A 100 3.98 -5.40 21.49
N LEU A 101 4.43 -6.66 21.40
CA LEU A 101 4.40 -7.39 20.14
C LEU A 101 2.97 -7.58 19.65
N LYS A 102 2.06 -7.99 20.55
CA LYS A 102 0.65 -8.17 20.20
C LYS A 102 -0.04 -6.86 19.85
N PHE A 103 0.26 -5.78 20.57
CA PHE A 103 -0.25 -4.45 20.24
C PHE A 103 0.15 -4.03 18.83
N ASN A 104 1.43 -4.18 18.48
CA ASN A 104 1.91 -3.82 17.13
C ASN A 104 1.22 -4.65 16.04
N GLU A 105 1.11 -5.98 16.23
CA GLU A 105 0.39 -6.87 15.31
C GLU A 105 -1.06 -6.42 15.09
N LEU A 106 -1.79 -6.18 16.18
CA LEU A 106 -3.20 -5.80 16.14
C LEU A 106 -3.40 -4.37 15.63
N TYR A 107 -2.47 -3.46 15.93
CA TYR A 107 -2.49 -2.09 15.43
C TYR A 107 -2.32 -2.10 13.93
N LEU A 108 -1.35 -2.85 13.41
CA LEU A 108 -1.16 -3.03 11.97
C LEU A 108 -2.40 -3.64 11.29
N LYS A 109 -3.01 -4.65 11.93
CA LYS A 109 -4.18 -5.34 11.38
C LYS A 109 -5.44 -4.48 11.31
N PHE A 110 -5.71 -3.67 12.33
CA PHE A 110 -7.00 -3.01 12.50
C PHE A 110 -6.99 -1.50 12.30
N VAL A 111 -5.83 -0.86 12.41
CA VAL A 111 -5.73 0.60 12.51
C VAL A 111 -4.72 1.18 11.56
N ALA A 112 -3.51 0.63 11.49
CA ALA A 112 -2.42 1.25 10.75
C ALA A 112 -2.84 1.48 9.30
N ASP A 113 -2.46 2.65 8.84
CA ASP A 113 -2.49 2.96 7.44
C ASP A 113 -1.18 2.51 6.79
N TYR A 114 -1.19 2.23 5.48
CA TYR A 114 0.00 1.80 4.72
C TYR A 114 1.21 2.75 4.87
N TYR A 115 0.97 4.00 5.28
CA TYR A 115 2.01 5.02 5.53
C TYR A 115 2.58 5.02 6.97
N GLU A 116 1.92 4.36 7.94
CA GLU A 116 2.41 4.28 9.33
C GLU A 116 3.33 3.09 9.60
N GLU A 117 3.42 2.14 8.66
CA GLU A 117 4.41 1.07 8.66
C GLU A 117 5.86 1.59 8.61
N GLY A 118 6.06 2.90 8.44
CA GLY A 118 7.38 3.51 8.33
C GLY A 118 7.96 4.20 9.57
N ALA A 119 7.24 4.31 10.71
CA ALA A 119 7.64 5.28 11.74
C ALA A 119 8.56 4.74 12.86
N ASP A 120 8.30 3.58 13.49
CA ASP A 120 9.00 3.29 14.77
C ASP A 120 9.67 1.93 14.96
N LYS A 121 9.65 1.02 13.98
CA LYS A 121 10.46 -0.21 14.03
C LYS A 121 10.95 -0.64 12.65
N PHE A 122 11.72 0.22 12.01
CA PHE A 122 12.70 -0.27 11.05
C PHE A 122 14.07 0.03 11.63
N SER A 123 14.75 -1.04 12.06
CA SER A 123 16.20 -1.02 12.10
C SER A 123 16.66 -0.33 10.82
N PHE A 124 17.48 0.71 10.98
CA PHE A 124 18.05 1.54 9.91
C PHE A 124 18.77 0.73 8.80
N SER A 125 18.87 -0.59 8.94
CA SER A 125 19.43 -1.55 8.00
C SER A 125 18.46 -2.16 6.98
N LYS A 126 17.12 -1.97 7.07
CA LYS A 126 16.16 -2.62 6.13
C LYS A 126 15.38 -1.68 5.21
N LYS A 127 15.31 -0.37 5.49
CA LYS A 127 14.75 0.62 4.54
C LYS A 127 15.65 0.85 3.31
N GLU A 128 16.92 0.43 3.35
CA GLU A 128 17.85 0.63 2.23
C GLU A 128 17.64 -0.30 1.03
N ILE A 129 16.93 -1.42 1.16
CA ILE A 129 16.97 -2.48 0.12
C ILE A 129 15.79 -2.38 -0.85
N HIS A 130 14.59 -2.02 -0.38
CA HIS A 130 13.40 -1.94 -1.22
C HIS A 130 13.39 -0.76 -2.21
N GLU A 131 14.03 0.35 -1.85
CA GLU A 131 14.06 1.53 -2.71
C GLU A 131 15.14 1.46 -3.79
N ARG A 132 16.15 0.59 -3.70
CA ARG A 132 17.29 0.64 -4.63
C ARG A 132 16.94 0.26 -6.06
N LEU A 133 16.23 -0.84 -6.32
CA LEU A 133 16.09 -1.32 -7.71
C LEU A 133 15.06 -0.53 -8.52
N GLY A 134 13.84 -0.36 -8.00
CA GLY A 134 12.81 0.49 -8.64
C GLY A 134 13.25 1.95 -8.77
N ARG A 135 13.91 2.55 -7.76
CA ARG A 135 14.45 3.92 -7.89
C ARG A 135 15.58 3.99 -8.92
N LYS A 136 16.47 2.99 -8.99
CA LYS A 136 17.52 2.93 -10.02
C LYS A 136 16.93 2.84 -11.42
N LEU A 137 15.92 1.99 -11.63
CA LEU A 137 15.23 1.90 -12.91
C LEU A 137 14.60 3.25 -13.27
N ARG A 138 13.78 3.81 -12.38
CA ARG A 138 13.12 5.11 -12.62
C ARG A 138 14.12 6.23 -12.90
N SER A 139 15.20 6.32 -12.14
CA SER A 139 16.27 7.30 -12.36
C SER A 139 16.94 7.14 -13.73
N LYS A 140 17.12 5.90 -14.19
CA LYS A 140 17.63 5.63 -15.55
C LYS A 140 16.62 6.04 -16.62
N LEU A 141 15.35 5.66 -16.48
CA LEU A 141 14.29 6.07 -17.41
C LEU A 141 14.16 7.61 -17.46
N GLU A 142 14.26 8.30 -16.32
CA GLU A 142 14.22 9.76 -16.22
C GLU A 142 15.43 10.46 -16.85
N SER A 143 16.56 9.75 -16.95
CA SER A 143 17.76 10.28 -17.61
C SER A 143 17.66 10.29 -19.15
N ASN A 144 16.76 9.47 -19.71
CA ASN A 144 16.46 9.48 -21.14
C ASN A 144 15.34 10.52 -21.43
N ILE A 145 15.65 11.49 -22.30
CA ILE A 145 14.75 12.61 -22.64
C ILE A 145 13.45 12.10 -23.25
N LEU A 146 13.53 11.18 -24.22
CA LEU A 146 12.35 10.63 -24.89
C LEU A 146 11.42 9.94 -23.89
N LEU A 147 11.97 9.05 -23.05
CA LEU A 147 11.17 8.29 -22.08
C LEU A 147 10.53 9.20 -21.03
N LYS A 148 11.27 10.19 -20.55
CA LYS A 148 10.76 11.19 -19.59
C LYS A 148 9.60 12.00 -20.15
N GLU A 149 9.63 12.31 -21.45
CA GLU A 149 8.56 13.06 -22.12
C GLU A 149 7.36 12.18 -22.46
N LYS A 150 7.57 10.89 -22.72
CA LYS A 150 6.56 9.98 -23.27
C LYS A 150 5.90 9.08 -22.23
N LEU A 151 6.50 8.89 -21.05
CA LEU A 151 5.97 8.04 -19.98
C LEU A 151 5.76 8.83 -18.70
N ASN A 152 4.76 8.42 -17.92
CA ASN A 152 4.69 8.75 -16.51
C ASN A 152 5.57 7.77 -15.73
N ILE A 153 6.74 8.22 -15.29
CA ILE A 153 7.69 7.42 -14.51
C ILE A 153 7.36 7.55 -13.02
N GLY A 154 7.32 6.43 -12.31
CA GLY A 154 6.95 6.38 -10.89
C GLY A 154 5.53 6.88 -10.63
N TYR A 155 4.60 6.58 -11.54
CA TYR A 155 3.25 7.12 -11.48
C TYR A 155 2.51 6.63 -10.24
N ASP A 156 1.86 7.55 -9.56
CA ASP A 156 1.06 7.32 -8.37
C ASP A 156 -0.43 7.54 -8.70
N PHE A 157 -1.20 6.45 -8.70
CA PHE A 157 -2.66 6.46 -8.80
C PHE A 157 -3.26 7.14 -7.56
N LYS A 158 -3.47 8.46 -7.66
CA LYS A 158 -4.04 9.30 -6.59
C LYS A 158 -5.25 8.64 -5.93
N GLU A 159 -5.32 8.78 -4.61
CA GLU A 159 -6.41 8.23 -3.78
C GLU A 159 -6.49 6.69 -3.78
N ASN A 160 -5.41 6.01 -4.19
CA ASN A 160 -5.38 4.55 -4.25
C ASN A 160 -6.53 4.00 -5.12
N SER A 161 -6.89 4.73 -6.17
CA SER A 161 -8.03 4.39 -7.00
C SER A 161 -7.66 4.30 -8.47
N ILE A 162 -8.21 3.30 -9.15
CA ILE A 162 -8.20 3.20 -10.61
C ILE A 162 -9.66 3.11 -11.03
N GLY A 163 -10.19 4.20 -11.58
CA GLY A 163 -11.61 4.34 -11.86
C GLY A 163 -12.46 4.18 -10.59
N LYS A 164 -13.20 3.08 -10.50
CA LYS A 164 -14.06 2.75 -9.33
C LYS A 164 -13.42 1.76 -8.35
N PHE A 165 -12.23 1.25 -8.65
CA PHE A 165 -11.57 0.22 -7.83
C PHE A 165 -10.57 0.84 -6.87
N LEU A 166 -10.68 0.50 -5.58
CA LEU A 166 -9.65 0.81 -4.58
C LEU A 166 -8.54 -0.25 -4.66
N ILE A 167 -7.29 0.20 -4.74
CA ILE A 167 -6.09 -0.63 -4.80
C ILE A 167 -5.18 -0.32 -3.60
N GLY A 168 -4.60 -1.35 -2.98
CA GLY A 168 -3.84 -1.20 -1.73
C GLY A 168 -2.54 -0.40 -1.83
N SER A 169 -1.98 -0.22 -3.04
CA SER A 169 -0.83 0.65 -3.29
C SER A 169 -0.80 1.07 -4.76
N SER A 170 -0.66 2.38 -4.97
CA SER A 170 -0.92 3.11 -6.21
C SER A 170 0.30 3.38 -7.08
N LYS A 171 1.49 2.90 -6.72
CA LYS A 171 2.70 3.25 -7.47
C LYS A 171 3.13 2.16 -8.44
N ILE A 172 3.40 2.57 -9.68
CA ILE A 172 4.01 1.77 -10.74
C ILE A 172 5.28 2.44 -11.29
N ASP A 173 6.29 1.67 -11.68
CA ASP A 173 7.57 2.21 -12.16
C ASP A 173 7.45 3.03 -13.44
N PHE A 174 6.62 2.61 -14.39
CA PHE A 174 6.27 3.43 -15.55
C PHE A 174 4.89 3.08 -16.09
N ILE A 175 4.21 4.08 -16.65
CA ILE A 175 2.96 3.91 -17.38
C ILE A 175 2.80 4.95 -18.48
N GLY A 176 2.22 4.53 -19.60
CA GLY A 176 1.85 5.34 -20.75
C GLY A 176 0.69 4.67 -21.50
N GLY A 177 0.36 5.18 -22.67
CA GLY A 177 -0.53 4.45 -23.57
C GLY A 177 -0.70 5.11 -24.93
N ASN A 178 -1.15 4.30 -25.88
CA ASN A 178 -1.62 4.74 -27.18
C ASN A 178 -2.47 3.59 -27.77
N GLY A 179 -3.80 3.74 -27.77
CA GLY A 179 -4.75 2.67 -28.07
C GLY A 179 -4.88 1.65 -26.95
N THR A 180 -3.76 1.19 -26.37
CA THR A 180 -3.72 0.35 -25.16
C THR A 180 -2.79 0.93 -24.09
N ILE A 181 -3.06 0.58 -22.83
CA ILE A 181 -2.19 0.87 -21.68
C ILE A 181 -0.87 0.14 -21.88
N TYR A 182 0.24 0.87 -21.69
CA TYR A 182 1.59 0.34 -21.66
C TYR A 182 2.19 0.62 -20.27
N ALA A 183 2.53 -0.41 -19.51
CA ALA A 183 2.96 -0.24 -18.13
C ALA A 183 3.96 -1.30 -17.70
N GLY A 184 4.75 -1.02 -16.67
CA GLY A 184 5.59 -2.06 -16.07
C GLY A 184 6.15 -1.74 -14.71
N GLU A 185 6.53 -2.80 -14.01
CA GLU A 185 7.07 -2.79 -12.66
C GLU A 185 8.28 -3.73 -12.60
N ILE A 186 9.37 -3.27 -11.96
CA ILE A 186 10.52 -4.14 -11.67
C ILE A 186 10.31 -4.91 -10.38
N ILE A 187 10.39 -6.24 -10.48
CA ILE A 187 10.29 -7.14 -9.35
C ILE A 187 11.69 -7.43 -8.85
N ASN A 188 11.97 -7.02 -7.62
CA ASN A 188 13.21 -7.36 -6.95
C ASN A 188 13.07 -8.70 -6.21
N LEU A 189 13.70 -9.76 -6.70
CA LEU A 189 13.62 -11.08 -6.07
C LEU A 189 14.61 -11.25 -4.89
N ASP A 190 15.46 -10.26 -4.60
CA ASP A 190 16.34 -10.26 -3.42
C ASP A 190 15.62 -9.87 -2.12
N LEU A 191 14.32 -9.58 -2.19
CA LEU A 191 13.53 -9.15 -1.05
C LEU A 191 13.16 -10.33 -0.15
N GLN A 192 12.90 -10.04 1.12
CA GLN A 192 12.39 -11.07 2.04
C GLN A 192 11.05 -11.62 1.53
N GLU A 193 10.78 -12.90 1.79
CA GLU A 193 9.63 -13.63 1.25
C GLU A 193 8.30 -12.86 1.42
N GLU A 194 8.01 -12.41 2.65
CA GLU A 194 6.78 -11.67 2.95
C GLU A 194 6.64 -10.44 2.05
N THR A 195 7.69 -9.64 1.92
CA THR A 195 7.63 -8.40 1.14
C THR A 195 7.64 -8.66 -0.36
N LEU A 196 8.32 -9.71 -0.83
CA LEU A 196 8.27 -10.13 -2.22
C LEU A 196 6.84 -10.57 -2.58
N GLN A 197 6.20 -11.40 -1.75
CA GLN A 197 4.82 -11.82 -1.97
C GLN A 197 3.85 -10.63 -1.98
N GLN A 198 4.01 -9.69 -1.05
CA GLN A 198 3.21 -8.46 -1.02
C GLN A 198 3.39 -7.63 -2.30
N ASN A 199 4.63 -7.43 -2.77
CA ASN A 199 4.92 -6.68 -3.98
C ASN A 199 4.34 -7.36 -5.23
N LEU A 200 4.49 -8.67 -5.34
CA LEU A 200 3.91 -9.44 -6.44
C LEU A 200 2.39 -9.32 -6.46
N PHE A 201 1.74 -9.50 -5.31
CA PHE A 201 0.29 -9.38 -5.19
C PHE A 201 -0.20 -7.97 -5.53
N LYS A 202 0.54 -6.94 -5.09
CA LYS A 202 0.27 -5.54 -5.43
C LYS A 202 0.29 -5.34 -6.94
N THR A 203 1.38 -5.73 -7.62
CA THR A 203 1.53 -5.54 -9.07
C THR A 203 0.40 -6.20 -9.85
N ILE A 204 0.02 -7.42 -9.45
CA ILE A 204 -1.09 -8.15 -10.07
C ILE A 204 -2.42 -7.46 -9.86
N THR A 205 -2.70 -7.02 -8.63
CA THR A 205 -3.95 -6.32 -8.29
C THR A 205 -4.07 -5.02 -9.09
N LEU A 206 -2.96 -4.32 -9.28
CA LEU A 206 -2.91 -3.10 -10.07
C LEU A 206 -3.20 -3.38 -11.55
N PHE A 207 -2.60 -4.42 -12.15
CA PHE A 207 -2.90 -4.80 -13.53
C PHE A 207 -4.35 -5.27 -13.72
N ASP A 208 -4.90 -6.03 -12.77
CA ASP A 208 -6.30 -6.45 -12.80
C ASP A 208 -7.25 -5.24 -12.68
N ALA A 209 -6.94 -4.27 -11.82
CA ALA A 209 -7.70 -3.04 -11.70
C ALA A 209 -7.66 -2.20 -13.00
N LEU A 210 -6.51 -2.10 -13.66
CA LEU A 210 -6.39 -1.46 -14.97
C LEU A 210 -7.23 -2.16 -16.03
N SER A 211 -7.18 -3.49 -16.08
CA SER A 211 -7.97 -4.33 -16.99
C SER A 211 -9.48 -4.09 -16.83
N LYS A 212 -9.96 -4.11 -15.58
CA LYS A 212 -11.38 -3.89 -15.27
C LYS A 212 -11.83 -2.46 -15.51
N THR A 213 -10.96 -1.49 -15.29
CA THR A 213 -11.30 -0.07 -15.48
C THR A 213 -11.32 0.31 -16.96
N TYR A 214 -10.39 -0.23 -17.75
CA TYR A 214 -10.19 0.15 -19.14
C TYR A 214 -10.22 -1.06 -20.09
N PRO A 215 -11.29 -1.87 -20.12
CA PRO A 215 -11.30 -3.17 -20.81
C PRO A 215 -11.07 -3.07 -22.32
N LYS A 216 -11.46 -1.95 -22.95
CA LYS A 216 -11.23 -1.69 -24.39
C LYS A 216 -9.85 -1.14 -24.71
N LEU A 217 -9.13 -0.65 -23.70
CA LEU A 217 -7.83 -0.01 -23.81
C LEU A 217 -6.75 -0.80 -23.06
N PHE A 218 -7.00 -2.08 -22.77
CA PHE A 218 -6.11 -2.91 -21.99
C PHE A 218 -5.68 -4.14 -22.78
N SER A 219 -4.39 -4.44 -22.73
CA SER A 219 -3.81 -5.67 -23.25
C SER A 219 -2.84 -6.22 -22.20
N PRO A 220 -3.02 -7.46 -21.70
CA PRO A 220 -2.13 -8.03 -20.71
C PRO A 220 -0.65 -8.03 -21.14
N LYS A 221 -0.38 -8.25 -22.43
CA LYS A 221 0.98 -8.27 -23.00
C LYS A 221 1.70 -6.92 -22.95
N GLU A 222 0.96 -5.84 -22.77
CA GLU A 222 1.51 -4.49 -22.63
C GLU A 222 1.81 -4.12 -21.17
N CYS A 223 1.46 -4.99 -20.22
CA CYS A 223 1.79 -4.88 -18.81
C CYS A 223 2.97 -5.81 -18.48
N LYS A 224 4.12 -5.21 -18.14
CA LYS A 224 5.41 -5.89 -18.03
C LYS A 224 5.85 -6.07 -16.59
N MET A 225 6.18 -7.30 -16.21
CA MET A 225 6.93 -7.63 -15.01
C MET A 225 8.40 -7.75 -15.39
N LEU A 226 9.25 -6.88 -14.86
CA LEU A 226 10.68 -6.83 -15.19
C LEU A 226 11.50 -7.54 -14.12
N VAL A 227 12.43 -8.42 -14.50
CA VAL A 227 13.30 -9.15 -13.56
C VAL A 227 14.73 -9.17 -14.08
N LEU A 228 15.71 -8.88 -13.22
CA LEU A 228 17.12 -9.01 -13.60
C LEU A 228 17.51 -10.48 -13.78
N GLU A 229 18.26 -10.79 -14.82
CA GLU A 229 18.70 -12.14 -15.16
C GLU A 229 19.48 -12.83 -14.04
N GLU A 230 20.36 -12.08 -13.36
CA GLU A 230 21.09 -12.56 -12.17
C GLU A 230 20.14 -13.05 -11.07
N GLN A 231 19.00 -12.39 -10.90
CA GLN A 231 17.99 -12.78 -9.93
C GLN A 231 17.14 -13.96 -10.43
N ALA A 232 16.80 -13.98 -11.72
CA ALA A 232 16.00 -15.03 -12.32
C ALA A 232 16.73 -16.38 -12.34
N ASN A 233 18.05 -16.36 -12.54
CA ASN A 233 18.88 -17.57 -12.63
C ASN A 233 19.39 -18.05 -11.26
N ASN A 234 19.03 -17.38 -10.16
CA ASN A 234 19.45 -17.80 -8.83
C ASN A 234 18.60 -18.99 -8.34
N PRO A 235 19.20 -20.17 -8.05
CA PRO A 235 18.48 -21.35 -7.60
C PRO A 235 17.64 -21.14 -6.33
N GLU A 236 18.08 -20.27 -5.40
CA GLU A 236 17.33 -19.98 -4.17
C GLU A 236 16.01 -19.24 -4.44
N LYS A 237 15.83 -18.71 -5.65
CA LYS A 237 14.68 -17.90 -6.06
C LYS A 237 13.77 -18.59 -7.07
N GLU A 238 14.06 -19.85 -7.40
CA GLU A 238 13.34 -20.65 -8.40
C GLU A 238 11.83 -20.68 -8.12
N ILE A 239 11.42 -20.86 -6.86
CA ILE A 239 10.00 -20.86 -6.44
C ILE A 239 9.29 -19.55 -6.81
N TYR A 240 9.96 -18.40 -6.74
CA TYR A 240 9.36 -17.11 -7.09
C TYR A 240 9.31 -16.89 -8.59
N MET A 241 10.33 -17.35 -9.32
CA MET A 241 10.30 -17.38 -10.77
C MET A 241 9.19 -18.30 -11.29
N ASP A 242 8.92 -19.43 -10.64
CA ASP A 242 7.80 -20.30 -10.97
C ASP A 242 6.45 -19.63 -10.75
N LYS A 243 6.30 -18.84 -9.68
CA LYS A 243 5.09 -18.02 -9.45
C LYS A 243 4.92 -16.99 -10.58
N LEU A 244 5.98 -16.26 -10.93
CA LEU A 244 5.98 -15.30 -12.04
C LEU A 244 5.65 -15.97 -13.38
N ASN A 245 6.26 -17.11 -13.68
CA ASN A 245 5.99 -17.91 -14.88
C ASN A 245 4.55 -18.42 -14.91
N THR A 246 4.01 -18.83 -13.76
CA THR A 246 2.61 -19.26 -13.65
C THR A 246 1.66 -18.10 -13.97
N TRP A 247 1.95 -16.89 -13.51
CA TRP A 247 1.13 -15.72 -13.83
C TRP A 247 1.30 -15.25 -15.26
N ASN A 248 2.51 -15.27 -15.81
CA ASN A 248 2.74 -15.04 -17.24
C ASN A 248 1.87 -15.99 -18.07
N LYS A 249 1.81 -17.28 -17.72
CA LYS A 249 0.98 -18.27 -18.41
C LYS A 249 -0.53 -18.08 -18.19
N LYS A 250 -0.96 -17.76 -16.96
CA LYS A 250 -2.39 -17.67 -16.61
C LYS A 250 -3.04 -16.34 -16.98
N ALA A 251 -2.37 -15.24 -16.68
CA ALA A 251 -2.87 -13.89 -16.87
C ALA A 251 -2.34 -13.22 -18.15
N ASN A 252 -1.38 -13.85 -18.84
CA ASN A 252 -0.80 -13.37 -20.11
C ASN A 252 -0.09 -12.01 -19.98
N TYR A 253 0.34 -11.64 -18.76
CA TYR A 253 1.22 -10.51 -18.51
C TYR A 253 2.64 -10.81 -18.98
N ASP A 254 3.31 -9.83 -19.55
CA ASP A 254 4.63 -10.02 -20.14
C ASP A 254 5.70 -10.09 -19.05
N LEU A 255 6.54 -11.14 -19.07
CA LEU A 255 7.64 -11.32 -18.14
C LEU A 255 8.94 -11.07 -18.91
N VAL A 256 9.61 -9.95 -18.61
CA VAL A 256 10.81 -9.53 -19.32
C VAL A 256 12.02 -9.72 -18.42
N ILE A 257 12.94 -10.58 -18.85
CA ILE A 257 14.19 -10.86 -18.14
C ILE A 257 15.34 -10.22 -18.94
N LYS A 258 16.17 -9.42 -18.27
CA LYS A 258 17.32 -8.73 -18.88
C LYS A 258 18.53 -8.72 -17.96
N SER A 259 19.71 -8.64 -18.57
CA SER A 259 20.98 -8.69 -17.83
C SER A 259 21.20 -7.44 -16.96
N SER A 260 20.63 -6.30 -17.36
CA SER A 260 20.86 -5.00 -16.73
C SER A 260 19.68 -4.03 -16.87
N LEU A 261 19.72 -2.97 -16.06
CA LEU A 261 18.76 -1.86 -16.17
C LEU A 261 18.91 -1.07 -17.48
N ASP A 262 20.10 -1.06 -18.09
CA ASP A 262 20.35 -0.39 -19.37
C ASP A 262 19.66 -1.11 -20.53
N GLU A 263 19.65 -2.44 -20.49
CA GLU A 263 18.87 -3.23 -21.45
C GLU A 263 17.36 -3.03 -21.29
N PHE A 264 16.87 -2.90 -20.05
CA PHE A 264 15.46 -2.54 -19.82
C PHE A 264 15.14 -1.17 -20.40
N GLN A 265 15.97 -0.15 -20.13
CA GLN A 265 15.78 1.19 -20.70
C GLN A 265 15.75 1.14 -22.23
N THR A 266 16.70 0.46 -22.86
CA THR A 266 16.80 0.34 -24.32
C THR A 266 15.57 -0.36 -24.93
N GLN A 267 15.06 -1.40 -24.28
CA GLN A 267 13.85 -2.09 -24.74
C GLN A 267 12.61 -1.20 -24.60
N ILE A 268 12.45 -0.53 -23.47
CA ILE A 268 11.32 0.37 -23.21
C ILE A 268 11.35 1.55 -24.20
N GLU A 269 12.53 2.08 -24.52
CA GLU A 269 12.73 3.11 -25.54
C GLU A 269 12.23 2.66 -26.92
N LYS A 270 12.66 1.48 -27.38
CA LYS A 270 12.18 0.89 -28.64
C LYS A 270 10.67 0.68 -28.67
N ASP A 271 10.08 0.21 -27.57
CA ASP A 271 8.63 0.04 -27.46
C ASP A 271 7.90 1.38 -27.54
N VAL A 272 8.40 2.40 -26.84
CA VAL A 272 7.83 3.75 -26.82
C VAL A 272 7.85 4.40 -28.20
N GLU A 273 8.96 4.29 -28.93
CA GLU A 273 9.08 4.80 -30.29
C GLU A 273 8.18 4.05 -31.27
N SER A 274 8.29 2.72 -31.31
CA SER A 274 7.58 1.90 -32.29
C SER A 274 6.06 1.94 -32.14
N LYS A 275 5.56 2.06 -30.91
CA LYS A 275 4.12 2.15 -30.60
C LYS A 275 3.62 3.59 -30.48
N ASN A 276 4.52 4.57 -30.62
CA ASN A 276 4.25 5.99 -30.41
C ASN A 276 3.50 6.24 -29.08
N ILE A 277 4.01 5.66 -27.99
CA ILE A 277 3.40 5.78 -26.67
C ILE A 277 3.42 7.25 -26.24
N ILE A 278 2.35 7.71 -25.60
CA ILE A 278 2.29 9.02 -24.96
C ILE A 278 2.00 8.86 -23.47
N ARG A 279 2.18 9.95 -22.71
CA ARG A 279 2.01 9.91 -21.26
C ARG A 279 0.61 9.50 -20.89
N TYR A 280 0.49 8.67 -19.85
CA TYR A 280 -0.77 8.14 -19.36
C TYR A 280 -1.75 9.24 -18.94
N ASP A 281 -1.27 10.25 -18.20
CA ASP A 281 -2.06 11.39 -17.73
C ASP A 281 -2.64 12.26 -18.86
N GLU A 282 -1.96 12.34 -20.00
CA GLU A 282 -2.41 13.03 -21.20
C GLU A 282 -3.33 12.14 -22.05
N TRP A 283 -2.95 10.88 -22.21
CA TRP A 283 -3.64 9.92 -23.06
C TRP A 283 -5.03 9.60 -22.51
N ILE A 284 -5.13 9.32 -21.20
CA ILE A 284 -6.38 8.88 -20.61
C ILE A 284 -7.48 9.94 -20.67
N LYS A 285 -7.11 11.23 -20.67
CA LYS A 285 -8.04 12.36 -20.87
C LYS A 285 -8.57 12.47 -22.30
N LYS A 286 -7.86 11.92 -23.29
CA LYS A 286 -8.27 11.89 -24.70
C LYS A 286 -9.08 10.64 -25.02
N ALA A 287 -8.81 9.55 -24.30
CA ALA A 287 -9.36 8.22 -24.57
C ALA A 287 -10.67 7.92 -23.80
N VAL A 288 -10.92 8.63 -22.70
CA VAL A 288 -12.14 8.56 -21.86
C VAL A 288 -12.93 9.85 -22.01
#